data_AF-A0A3D1TQP0-F1
#
_entry.id   AF-A0A3D1TQP0-F1
#
_cell.length_a   1.000
_cell.length_b   1.000
_cell.length_c   1.000
_cell.angle_alpha   90.00
_cell.angle_beta   90.00
_cell.angle_gamma   90.00
#
_symmetry.space_group_name_H-M   'P 1'
#
loop_
_entity.id
_entity.type
_entity.pdbx_description
1 polymer ?
#
loop_
_entity_poly.entity_id
_entity_poly.type
_entity_poly.pdbx_seq_one_letter_code
_entity_poly.pdbx_strand_id
1 'polypeptide(L)'
;MVIASNGPITYSTHIMGLMEGRRVVRCFADKERERIRVMRLMRRSVALLAIPVALALTVSTSVAAAGSPTLFGAASYNAGGVQLISSTTVPPQYAGIDIPLPVGTTLNDISSLDATYQMTTGDCNVGSPRFSISLSPTVSIFVYFGDAPNYNCGTSPRSQPNLLIPFVDDSQVPGGTFYDTYAHALILAGTQQVTDLAVVLDGGWAGTQIAEISSLSVNNTVYNFAPSPPTNKEQCKKGGWATFINPAFKNQGDCVSFVATDGKNPPNG
;
A
#
# COMPACT_ATOMS: atom_id res chain seq x y z
N MET A 1 72.59 34.60 25.06
CA MET A 1 73.74 34.01 24.32
C MET A 1 73.14 33.37 23.07
N VAL A 2 72.91 34.10 21.97
CA VAL A 2 73.82 34.29 20.79
C VAL A 2 74.53 32.97 20.37
N ILE A 3 74.57 32.49 19.11
CA ILE A 3 74.48 33.04 17.72
C ILE A 3 73.81 31.93 16.86
N ALA A 4 72.75 32.12 16.04
CA ALA A 4 72.55 32.81 14.74
C ALA A 4 73.09 32.13 13.45
N SER A 5 72.27 32.20 12.38
CA SER A 5 72.45 31.85 10.94
C SER A 5 71.09 31.34 10.40
N ASN A 6 70.51 31.67 9.23
CA ASN A 6 70.58 32.73 8.19
C ASN A 6 69.17 32.73 7.51
N GLY A 7 68.66 33.61 6.64
CA GLY A 7 69.19 34.71 5.78
C GLY A 7 69.07 34.33 4.28
N PRO A 8 68.71 35.20 3.30
CA PRO A 8 67.89 36.45 3.26
C PRO A 8 66.61 36.29 2.38
N ILE A 9 65.51 37.06 2.41
CA ILE A 9 65.20 38.51 2.25
C ILE A 9 65.45 39.10 0.84
N THR A 10 64.38 39.56 0.16
CA THR A 10 64.39 40.82 -0.62
C THR A 10 62.98 41.44 -0.77
N TYR A 11 62.88 42.75 -0.58
CA TYR A 11 61.69 43.60 -0.77
C TYR A 11 61.75 44.32 -2.13
N SER A 12 60.61 44.82 -2.64
CA SER A 12 60.55 46.22 -3.11
C SER A 12 59.10 46.73 -3.24
N THR A 13 58.87 47.96 -2.78
CA THR A 13 57.59 48.68 -2.89
C THR A 13 57.87 50.11 -3.37
N HIS A 14 57.31 50.51 -4.51
CA HIS A 14 57.20 51.92 -4.94
C HIS A 14 55.93 52.04 -5.79
N ILE A 15 54.87 52.79 -5.42
CA ILE A 15 54.71 54.24 -5.13
C ILE A 15 54.39 55.06 -6.40
N MET A 16 53.19 55.66 -6.36
CA MET A 16 52.66 56.84 -7.09
C MET A 16 52.51 56.80 -8.62
N GLY A 17 51.33 57.25 -9.06
CA GLY A 17 50.97 57.50 -10.46
C GLY A 17 49.50 57.96 -10.58
N LEU A 18 49.23 59.22 -10.24
CA LEU A 18 47.93 59.88 -10.44
C LEU A 18 47.65 60.14 -11.94
N MET A 19 46.45 60.66 -12.21
CA MET A 19 45.99 61.34 -13.44
C MET A 19 45.26 60.49 -14.51
N GLU A 20 43.94 60.71 -14.55
CA GLU A 20 43.14 61.14 -15.72
C GLU A 20 43.44 60.61 -17.13
N GLY A 21 42.37 60.23 -17.85
CA GLY A 21 42.43 60.22 -19.32
C GLY A 21 41.37 59.39 -20.04
N ARG A 22 40.22 59.99 -20.37
CA ARG A 22 39.26 59.41 -21.31
C ARG A 22 39.90 59.26 -22.72
N ARG A 23 40.22 58.02 -23.12
CA ARG A 23 39.94 57.43 -24.45
C ARG A 23 40.64 56.08 -24.61
N VAL A 24 39.87 55.03 -24.90
CA VAL A 24 40.09 54.03 -25.98
C VAL A 24 38.99 52.97 -25.86
N VAL A 25 38.13 52.91 -26.89
CA VAL A 25 37.54 51.69 -27.49
C VAL A 25 37.14 50.56 -26.51
N ARG A 26 35.87 50.34 -26.12
CA ARG A 26 34.63 50.27 -26.92
C ARG A 26 34.68 49.31 -28.13
N CYS A 27 35.24 48.09 -27.96
CA CYS A 27 35.11 46.97 -28.92
C CYS A 27 35.04 45.58 -28.24
N PHE A 28 34.05 45.33 -27.37
CA PHE A 28 33.74 43.97 -26.89
C PHE A 28 32.25 43.78 -26.52
N ALA A 29 31.34 44.39 -27.31
CA ALA A 29 29.89 44.33 -27.04
C ALA A 29 29.00 44.55 -28.28
N ASP A 30 29.34 44.00 -29.45
CA ASP A 30 28.43 43.96 -30.61
C ASP A 30 28.73 42.77 -31.55
N LYS A 31 28.23 41.58 -31.19
CA LYS A 31 28.17 40.40 -32.07
C LYS A 31 26.83 39.63 -32.04
N GLU A 32 25.95 39.97 -31.10
CA GLU A 32 24.70 39.24 -30.83
C GLU A 32 23.42 39.95 -31.31
N ARG A 33 23.51 41.01 -32.12
CA ARG A 33 22.37 41.90 -32.43
C ARG A 33 21.97 42.06 -33.92
N GLU A 34 22.37 41.14 -34.79
CA GLU A 34 21.92 41.09 -36.20
C GLU A 34 21.32 39.72 -36.61
N ARG A 35 20.19 39.34 -36.01
CA ARG A 35 19.31 38.27 -36.54
C ARG A 35 17.85 38.68 -36.73
N ILE A 36 17.57 39.98 -36.79
CA ILE A 36 16.22 40.55 -36.95
C ILE A 36 16.20 41.59 -38.08
N ARG A 37 16.44 41.19 -39.35
CA ARG A 37 16.12 42.02 -40.53
C ARG A 37 16.16 41.37 -41.93
N VAL A 38 15.88 40.07 -42.07
CA VAL A 38 15.74 39.43 -43.41
C VAL A 38 14.38 38.75 -43.60
N MET A 39 13.31 39.51 -43.40
CA MET A 39 12.02 39.23 -44.05
C MET A 39 11.90 40.11 -45.31
N ARG A 40 12.16 39.52 -46.48
CA ARG A 40 11.61 39.85 -47.83
C ARG A 40 12.59 39.47 -48.95
N LEU A 41 12.52 38.24 -49.44
CA LEU A 41 11.94 37.88 -50.76
C LEU A 41 12.07 36.37 -51.01
N MET A 42 11.35 35.85 -52.03
CA MET A 42 11.44 34.47 -52.54
C MET A 42 11.06 33.37 -51.51
N ARG A 43 9.78 33.02 -51.31
CA ARG A 43 8.73 32.54 -52.24
C ARG A 43 8.97 31.10 -52.72
N ARG A 44 8.18 30.17 -52.16
CA ARG A 44 7.88 28.78 -52.61
C ARG A 44 8.98 27.72 -52.46
N SER A 45 8.87 26.96 -51.36
CA SER A 45 8.94 25.49 -51.37
C SER A 45 8.07 24.98 -50.21
N VAL A 46 7.03 24.21 -50.50
CA VAL A 46 6.16 23.59 -49.47
C VAL A 46 6.84 22.31 -49.02
N ALA A 47 7.57 22.38 -47.91
CA ALA A 47 8.06 21.19 -47.21
C ALA A 47 6.98 20.71 -46.25
N LEU A 48 6.32 19.60 -46.59
CA LEU A 48 5.41 18.88 -45.68
C LEU A 48 6.23 18.35 -44.50
N LEU A 49 6.10 18.98 -43.32
CA LEU A 49 6.52 18.35 -42.07
C LEU A 49 5.55 17.21 -41.75
N ALA A 50 5.97 15.98 -42.02
CA ALA A 50 5.37 14.82 -41.40
C ALA A 50 5.70 14.87 -39.90
N ILE A 51 4.71 15.20 -39.07
CA ILE A 51 4.80 15.04 -37.62
C ILE A 51 4.66 13.54 -37.35
N PRO A 52 5.67 12.83 -36.81
CA PRO A 52 5.46 11.50 -36.29
C PRO A 52 4.60 11.63 -35.03
N VAL A 53 3.29 11.47 -35.19
CA VAL A 53 2.39 11.24 -34.06
C VAL A 53 2.76 9.87 -33.50
N ALA A 54 3.72 9.86 -32.59
CA ALA A 54 4.00 8.71 -31.75
C ALA A 54 2.76 8.49 -30.87
N LEU A 55 1.82 7.69 -31.39
CA LEU A 55 0.67 7.22 -30.66
C LEU A 55 1.21 6.30 -29.56
N ALA A 56 1.54 6.90 -28.42
CA ALA A 56 1.78 6.18 -27.19
C ALA A 56 0.46 5.49 -26.83
N LEU A 57 0.30 4.24 -27.26
CA LEU A 57 -0.63 3.33 -26.62
C LEU A 57 -0.13 3.20 -25.19
N THR A 58 -0.67 4.02 -24.29
CA THR A 58 -0.77 3.68 -22.89
C THR A 58 -1.57 2.40 -22.85
N VAL A 59 -0.88 1.26 -22.85
CA VAL A 59 -1.47 0.00 -22.43
C VAL A 59 -1.81 0.21 -20.97
N SER A 60 -3.03 0.67 -20.73
CA SER A 60 -3.68 0.50 -19.44
C SER A 60 -3.71 -1.00 -19.23
N THR A 61 -2.69 -1.52 -18.53
CA THR A 61 -2.74 -2.84 -17.94
C THR A 61 -3.81 -2.76 -16.85
N SER A 62 -5.07 -2.87 -17.29
CA SER A 62 -6.15 -3.26 -16.42
C SER A 62 -5.74 -4.62 -15.87
N VAL A 63 -5.13 -4.60 -14.70
CA VAL A 63 -4.91 -5.80 -13.89
C VAL A 63 -6.27 -6.47 -13.88
N ALA A 64 -6.36 -7.69 -14.42
CA ALA A 64 -7.60 -8.43 -14.41
C ALA A 64 -8.06 -8.45 -12.97
N ALA A 65 -9.29 -7.97 -12.72
CA ALA A 65 -9.80 -7.86 -11.36
C ALA A 65 -9.63 -9.24 -10.72
N ALA A 66 -8.84 -9.28 -9.65
CA ALA A 66 -8.84 -10.43 -8.78
C ALA A 66 -10.29 -10.69 -8.35
N GLY A 67 -10.64 -11.96 -8.14
CA GLY A 67 -12.01 -12.33 -7.82
C GLY A 67 -12.54 -11.67 -6.54
N SER A 68 -13.75 -12.02 -6.15
CA SER A 68 -14.17 -11.74 -4.78
C SER A 68 -13.43 -12.69 -3.81
N PRO A 69 -13.02 -12.23 -2.61
CA PRO A 69 -12.51 -13.12 -1.57
C PRO A 69 -13.48 -14.25 -1.23
N THR A 70 -12.94 -15.44 -0.94
CA THR A 70 -13.72 -16.62 -0.54
C THR A 70 -13.51 -16.95 0.93
N LEU A 71 -14.53 -17.53 1.56
CA LEU A 71 -14.50 -17.92 2.97
C LEU A 71 -14.26 -19.42 3.10
N PHE A 72 -13.44 -19.81 4.08
CA PHE A 72 -13.16 -21.22 4.38
C PHE A 72 -13.12 -21.51 5.89
N GLY A 73 -13.13 -22.79 6.23
CA GLY A 73 -13.24 -23.24 7.63
C GLY A 73 -14.56 -22.78 8.26
N ALA A 74 -14.52 -22.30 9.50
CA ALA A 74 -15.69 -21.76 10.21
C ALA A 74 -15.87 -20.24 10.01
N ALA A 75 -15.44 -19.70 8.86
CA ALA A 75 -15.64 -18.30 8.50
C ALA A 75 -17.09 -18.06 8.03
N SER A 76 -17.70 -16.95 8.45
CA SER A 76 -19.03 -16.55 8.00
C SER A 76 -19.22 -15.03 8.01
N TYR A 77 -20.11 -14.52 7.15
CA TYR A 77 -20.49 -13.11 7.19
C TYR A 77 -21.46 -12.84 8.35
N ASN A 78 -21.27 -11.71 9.02
CA ASN A 78 -22.14 -11.24 10.08
C ASN A 78 -22.29 -9.70 10.03
N ALA A 79 -22.52 -9.08 11.19
CA ALA A 79 -22.59 -7.65 11.32
C ALA A 79 -21.25 -6.90 11.31
N GLY A 80 -20.20 -7.42 11.96
CA GLY A 80 -18.87 -6.80 12.02
C GLY A 80 -18.09 -6.91 10.70
N GLY A 81 -18.45 -7.89 9.87
CA GLY A 81 -17.90 -8.14 8.55
C GLY A 81 -17.85 -9.64 8.29
N VAL A 82 -16.64 -10.21 8.29
CA VAL A 82 -16.44 -11.66 8.34
C VAL A 82 -16.01 -12.06 9.75
N GLN A 83 -16.81 -12.91 10.38
CA GLN A 83 -16.45 -13.59 11.62
C GLN A 83 -15.64 -14.83 11.30
N LEU A 84 -14.43 -14.91 11.87
CA LEU A 84 -13.57 -16.08 11.88
C LEU A 84 -13.68 -16.75 13.25
N ILE A 85 -14.00 -18.04 13.28
CA ILE A 85 -14.08 -18.83 14.52
C ILE A 85 -13.02 -19.94 14.50
N SER A 86 -12.20 -19.99 15.54
CA SER A 86 -11.34 -21.14 15.84
C SER A 86 -11.77 -21.71 17.18
N SER A 87 -12.63 -22.73 17.17
CA SER A 87 -13.15 -23.37 18.38
C SER A 87 -12.33 -24.61 18.78
N THR A 88 -12.04 -24.76 20.07
CA THR A 88 -11.40 -25.98 20.61
C THR A 88 -12.37 -27.15 20.76
N THR A 89 -13.69 -26.92 20.64
CA THR A 89 -14.74 -27.94 20.87
C THR A 89 -15.59 -28.26 19.65
N VAL A 90 -15.57 -27.42 18.62
CA VAL A 90 -16.41 -27.54 17.42
C VAL A 90 -15.54 -27.46 16.16
N PRO A 91 -15.46 -28.53 15.34
CA PRO A 91 -14.80 -28.47 14.04
C PRO A 91 -15.57 -27.63 13.00
N PRO A 92 -14.88 -27.05 12.00
CA PRO A 92 -13.42 -26.99 11.87
C PRO A 92 -12.81 -26.04 12.90
N GLN A 93 -11.64 -26.40 13.42
CA GLN A 93 -10.94 -25.64 14.48
C GLN A 93 -10.09 -24.49 13.90
N TYR A 94 -10.52 -23.95 12.76
CA TYR A 94 -9.90 -22.86 12.04
C TYR A 94 -10.91 -22.20 11.12
N ALA A 95 -10.63 -20.96 10.74
CA ALA A 95 -11.43 -20.17 9.79
C ALA A 95 -10.52 -19.22 9.01
N GLY A 96 -10.92 -18.82 7.82
CA GLY A 96 -10.16 -17.82 7.07
C GLY A 96 -10.85 -17.24 5.85
N ILE A 97 -10.10 -16.34 5.20
CA ILE A 97 -10.50 -15.59 4.01
C ILE A 97 -9.39 -15.76 2.98
N ASP A 98 -9.66 -16.43 1.86
CA ASP A 98 -8.75 -16.45 0.71
C ASP A 98 -8.88 -15.12 -0.03
N ILE A 99 -7.75 -14.51 -0.35
CA ILE A 99 -7.67 -13.24 -1.08
C ILE A 99 -7.12 -13.55 -2.46
N PRO A 100 -7.94 -13.41 -3.52
CA PRO A 100 -7.49 -13.73 -4.86
C PRO A 100 -6.40 -12.76 -5.30
N LEU A 101 -5.45 -13.29 -6.05
CA LEU A 101 -4.35 -12.55 -6.66
C LEU A 101 -4.38 -12.73 -8.18
N PRO A 102 -3.88 -11.75 -8.96
CA PRO A 102 -3.64 -11.93 -10.39
C PRO A 102 -2.74 -13.15 -10.67
N VAL A 103 -3.02 -13.87 -11.76
CA VAL A 103 -2.19 -15.02 -12.15
C VAL A 103 -0.76 -14.54 -12.45
N GLY A 104 0.21 -15.16 -11.79
CA GLY A 104 1.63 -14.85 -11.93
C GLY A 104 2.18 -13.84 -10.90
N THR A 105 1.37 -13.37 -9.94
CA THR A 105 1.85 -12.57 -8.80
C THR A 105 3.02 -13.24 -8.09
N THR A 106 4.09 -12.48 -7.89
CA THR A 106 5.29 -12.86 -7.14
C THR A 106 5.32 -12.18 -5.78
N LEU A 107 6.20 -12.60 -4.88
CA LEU A 107 6.33 -11.97 -3.56
C LEU A 107 6.72 -10.48 -3.69
N ASN A 108 7.56 -10.10 -4.65
CA ASN A 108 7.91 -8.70 -4.96
C ASN A 108 6.71 -7.83 -5.33
N ASP A 109 5.61 -8.43 -5.81
CA ASP A 109 4.41 -7.68 -6.16
C ASP A 109 3.55 -7.37 -4.93
N ILE A 110 3.79 -8.00 -3.77
CA ILE A 110 3.12 -7.67 -2.50
C ILE A 110 3.96 -6.60 -1.79
N SER A 111 3.36 -5.43 -1.57
CA SER A 111 4.03 -4.22 -1.05
C SER A 111 3.34 -3.61 0.17
N SER A 112 2.05 -3.90 0.37
CA SER A 112 1.34 -3.64 1.63
C SER A 112 0.29 -4.70 1.91
N LEU A 113 0.14 -5.07 3.18
CA LEU A 113 -0.97 -5.85 3.72
C LEU A 113 -1.58 -5.10 4.90
N ASP A 114 -2.82 -4.66 4.79
CA ASP A 114 -3.51 -3.89 5.84
C ASP A 114 -4.74 -4.67 6.35
N ALA A 115 -5.04 -4.55 7.64
CA ALA A 115 -6.21 -5.19 8.25
C ALA A 115 -6.95 -4.27 9.22
N THR A 116 -8.29 -4.25 9.16
CA THR A 116 -9.17 -3.66 10.17
C THR A 116 -10.01 -4.77 10.78
N TYR A 117 -9.84 -5.00 12.08
CA TYR A 117 -10.34 -6.19 12.76
C TYR A 117 -10.58 -5.96 14.27
N GLN A 118 -11.23 -6.92 14.93
CA GLN A 118 -11.38 -6.98 16.38
C GLN A 118 -11.32 -8.43 16.86
N MET A 119 -10.58 -8.73 17.94
CA MET A 119 -10.74 -10.00 18.66
C MET A 119 -11.95 -9.90 19.59
N THR A 120 -13.00 -10.66 19.32
CA THR A 120 -14.22 -10.72 20.16
C THR A 120 -14.19 -11.87 21.16
N THR A 121 -13.29 -12.83 21.00
CA THR A 121 -12.96 -13.86 22.00
C THR A 121 -11.49 -14.23 21.87
N GLY A 122 -10.81 -14.33 23.01
CA GLY A 122 -9.37 -14.56 23.06
C GLY A 122 -8.57 -13.30 22.69
N ASP A 123 -7.36 -13.54 22.19
CA ASP A 123 -6.37 -12.57 21.71
C ASP A 123 -5.51 -13.30 20.67
N CYS A 124 -4.56 -12.63 20.02
CA CYS A 124 -3.74 -13.13 18.92
C CYS A 124 -2.66 -14.17 19.33
N ASN A 125 -3.07 -15.17 20.10
CA ASN A 125 -2.21 -16.21 20.63
C ASN A 125 -1.77 -17.16 19.52
N VAL A 126 -0.61 -17.80 19.73
CA VAL A 126 0.01 -18.78 18.81
C VAL A 126 0.19 -18.30 17.36
N GLY A 127 0.17 -16.98 17.13
CA GLY A 127 0.42 -16.39 15.81
C GLY A 127 -0.78 -16.43 14.88
N SER A 128 -2.00 -16.33 15.38
CA SER A 128 -3.16 -15.98 14.54
C SER A 128 -4.14 -15.01 15.22
N PRO A 129 -4.90 -14.18 14.46
CA PRO A 129 -4.92 -14.06 13.01
C PRO A 129 -3.56 -13.66 12.38
N ARG A 130 -3.34 -14.14 11.16
CA ARG A 130 -2.19 -13.79 10.32
C ARG A 130 -2.59 -13.80 8.85
N PHE A 131 -1.89 -13.03 8.02
CA PHE A 131 -1.80 -13.41 6.61
C PHE A 131 -0.82 -14.58 6.47
N SER A 132 -1.19 -15.54 5.63
CA SER A 132 -0.33 -16.60 5.14
C SER A 132 -0.08 -16.36 3.66
N ILE A 133 1.17 -16.07 3.31
CA ILE A 133 1.62 -15.92 1.92
C ILE A 133 2.26 -17.24 1.51
N SER A 134 1.55 -18.07 0.75
CA SER A 134 2.08 -19.37 0.30
C SER A 134 2.86 -19.19 -1.00
N LEU A 135 4.05 -19.77 -1.07
CA LEU A 135 4.98 -19.68 -2.19
C LEU A 135 5.28 -21.06 -2.78
N SER A 136 5.45 -21.09 -4.11
CA SER A 136 5.85 -22.30 -4.83
C SER A 136 7.31 -22.70 -4.47
N PRO A 137 7.60 -23.97 -4.13
CA PRO A 137 6.69 -25.12 -4.24
C PRO A 137 5.75 -25.32 -3.03
N THR A 138 6.21 -25.11 -1.79
CA THR A 138 5.44 -25.44 -0.56
C THR A 138 5.88 -24.66 0.70
N VAL A 139 6.40 -23.44 0.59
CA VAL A 139 6.85 -22.65 1.77
C VAL A 139 5.89 -21.49 2.02
N SER A 140 5.67 -21.10 3.28
CA SER A 140 4.82 -19.95 3.62
C SER A 140 5.59 -18.87 4.38
N ILE A 141 5.25 -17.60 4.11
CA ILE A 141 5.63 -16.46 4.93
C ILE A 141 4.40 -16.04 5.74
N PHE A 142 4.57 -15.89 7.05
CA PHE A 142 3.51 -15.48 7.96
C PHE A 142 3.68 -14.01 8.37
N VAL A 143 2.57 -13.29 8.31
CA VAL A 143 2.49 -11.86 8.64
C VAL A 143 1.46 -11.70 9.74
N TYR A 144 1.93 -11.64 10.98
CA TYR A 144 1.10 -11.69 12.18
C TYR A 144 0.35 -10.38 12.44
N PHE A 145 -0.86 -10.50 12.99
CA PHE A 145 -1.62 -9.35 13.47
C PHE A 145 -1.16 -8.98 14.89
N GLY A 146 -1.55 -7.79 15.37
CA GLY A 146 -1.14 -7.29 16.69
C GLY A 146 0.25 -6.67 16.70
N ASP A 147 0.73 -6.31 17.89
CA ASP A 147 1.97 -5.54 18.04
C ASP A 147 3.18 -6.44 18.33
N ALA A 148 4.19 -6.38 17.44
CA ALA A 148 5.48 -7.03 17.64
C ALA A 148 6.18 -6.51 18.93
N PRO A 149 7.00 -7.34 19.61
CA PRO A 149 7.38 -8.70 19.24
C PRO A 149 6.34 -9.76 19.67
N ASN A 150 5.52 -9.49 20.68
CA ASN A 150 4.67 -10.53 21.29
C ASN A 150 3.34 -10.77 20.55
N TYR A 151 3.05 -10.00 19.49
CA TYR A 151 1.85 -10.05 18.66
C TYR A 151 0.55 -10.07 19.47
N ASN A 152 0.44 -9.13 20.42
CA ASN A 152 -0.80 -8.90 21.14
C ASN A 152 -1.74 -8.01 20.29
N CYS A 153 -3.00 -8.42 20.14
CA CYS A 153 -4.00 -7.61 19.47
C CYS A 153 -4.88 -6.84 20.45
N GLY A 154 -5.25 -7.48 21.56
CA GLY A 154 -6.28 -6.98 22.46
C GLY A 154 -7.68 -7.05 21.84
N THR A 155 -8.68 -6.62 22.62
CA THR A 155 -10.10 -6.83 22.32
C THR A 155 -10.84 -5.61 21.76
N SER A 156 -10.15 -4.50 21.55
CA SER A 156 -10.71 -3.30 20.91
C SER A 156 -10.63 -3.40 19.38
N PRO A 157 -11.53 -2.77 18.61
CA PRO A 157 -11.37 -2.63 17.17
C PRO A 157 -10.06 -1.90 16.83
N ARG A 158 -9.32 -2.44 15.86
CA ARG A 158 -8.01 -1.93 15.41
C ARG A 158 -7.97 -1.83 13.90
N SER A 159 -7.21 -0.86 13.41
CA SER A 159 -6.74 -0.82 12.02
C SER A 159 -5.23 -0.82 12.05
N GLN A 160 -4.61 -1.83 11.45
CA GLN A 160 -3.17 -1.97 11.32
C GLN A 160 -2.76 -1.81 9.85
N PRO A 161 -2.13 -0.68 9.49
CA PRO A 161 -1.57 -0.50 8.16
C PRO A 161 -0.24 -1.25 8.04
N ASN A 162 -0.01 -1.81 6.86
CA ASN A 162 1.22 -2.49 6.44
C ASN A 162 1.85 -3.43 7.48
N LEU A 163 1.17 -4.55 7.77
CA LEU A 163 1.64 -5.60 8.68
C LEU A 163 2.95 -6.30 8.23
N LEU A 164 3.45 -6.04 7.02
CA LEU A 164 4.77 -6.48 6.55
C LEU A 164 5.94 -5.86 7.34
N ILE A 165 5.67 -4.86 8.19
CA ILE A 165 6.64 -4.20 9.06
C ILE A 165 6.16 -4.20 10.52
N PRO A 166 7.08 -4.31 11.51
CA PRO A 166 8.53 -4.36 11.36
C PRO A 166 9.09 -5.73 10.95
N PHE A 167 8.34 -6.81 11.16
CA PHE A 167 8.81 -8.18 10.96
C PHE A 167 7.78 -9.06 10.25
N VAL A 168 8.30 -10.08 9.57
CA VAL A 168 7.57 -11.27 9.10
C VAL A 168 8.25 -12.54 9.63
N ASP A 169 7.52 -13.65 9.67
CA ASP A 169 8.12 -14.98 9.83
C ASP A 169 8.24 -15.63 8.46
N ASP A 170 9.44 -15.63 7.91
CA ASP A 170 9.81 -16.36 6.69
C ASP A 170 10.68 -17.59 7.00
N SER A 171 10.62 -18.13 8.22
CA SER A 171 11.45 -19.27 8.66
C SER A 171 11.26 -20.58 7.86
N GLN A 172 10.19 -20.68 7.04
CA GLN A 172 10.00 -21.78 6.10
C GLN A 172 10.77 -21.57 4.77
N VAL A 173 11.16 -20.34 4.45
CA VAL A 173 12.01 -19.99 3.32
C VAL A 173 13.46 -20.34 3.66
N PRO A 174 14.22 -21.02 2.77
CA PRO A 174 15.62 -21.33 3.03
C PRO A 174 16.47 -20.07 3.29
N GLY A 175 16.90 -19.89 4.54
CA GLY A 175 17.68 -18.74 5.00
C GLY A 175 16.89 -17.66 5.75
N GLY A 176 15.55 -17.78 5.80
CA GLY A 176 14.66 -16.88 6.54
C GLY A 176 14.59 -17.18 8.05
N THR A 177 13.89 -16.34 8.80
CA THR A 177 13.78 -16.40 10.26
C THR A 177 12.39 -15.96 10.77
N PHE A 178 12.11 -16.19 12.06
CA PHE A 178 10.84 -15.83 12.69
C PHE A 178 10.62 -14.31 12.89
N TYR A 179 11.71 -13.55 12.94
CA TYR A 179 11.68 -12.08 13.04
C TYR A 179 12.57 -11.49 11.96
N ASP A 180 12.21 -11.73 10.70
CA ASP A 180 12.94 -11.17 9.57
C ASP A 180 12.30 -9.88 9.06
N THR A 181 13.09 -9.05 8.40
CA THR A 181 12.58 -7.89 7.67
C THR A 181 12.00 -8.34 6.34
N TYR A 182 10.85 -7.79 5.94
CA TYR A 182 10.27 -8.13 4.63
C TYR A 182 11.24 -7.87 3.46
N ALA A 183 12.12 -6.86 3.58
CA ALA A 183 13.16 -6.58 2.59
C ALA A 183 14.18 -7.74 2.42
N HIS A 184 14.48 -8.49 3.48
CA HIS A 184 15.33 -9.69 3.38
C HIS A 184 14.57 -10.88 2.81
N ALA A 185 13.31 -11.09 3.22
CA ALA A 185 12.43 -12.08 2.61
C ALA A 185 12.30 -11.89 1.07
N LEU A 186 12.25 -10.64 0.60
CA LEU A 186 12.30 -10.30 -0.84
C LEU A 186 13.64 -10.66 -1.51
N ILE A 187 14.77 -10.62 -0.80
CA ILE A 187 16.07 -11.08 -1.33
C ILE A 187 16.08 -12.61 -1.47
N LEU A 188 15.50 -13.34 -0.52
CA LEU A 188 15.45 -14.80 -0.52
C LEU A 188 14.42 -15.37 -1.53
N ALA A 189 13.24 -14.74 -1.62
CA ALA A 189 12.07 -15.31 -2.29
C ALA A 189 11.27 -14.31 -3.14
N GLY A 190 11.73 -13.08 -3.36
CA GLY A 190 10.98 -12.02 -4.06
C GLY A 190 10.44 -12.41 -5.45
N THR A 191 11.16 -13.24 -6.19
CA THR A 191 10.74 -13.73 -7.52
C THR A 191 9.93 -15.03 -7.50
N GLN A 192 9.71 -15.63 -6.32
CA GLN A 192 8.85 -16.81 -6.20
C GLN A 192 7.39 -16.43 -6.42
N GLN A 193 6.66 -17.30 -7.11
CA GLN A 193 5.23 -17.14 -7.34
C GLN A 193 4.46 -17.35 -6.02
N VAL A 194 3.58 -16.40 -5.70
CA VAL A 194 2.58 -16.56 -4.65
C VAL A 194 1.48 -17.48 -5.19
N THR A 195 1.32 -18.64 -4.56
CA THR A 195 0.33 -19.66 -4.94
C THR A 195 -0.99 -19.46 -4.21
N ASP A 196 -0.95 -18.85 -3.02
CA ASP A 196 -2.12 -18.49 -2.22
C ASP A 196 -1.81 -17.32 -1.27
N LEU A 197 -2.84 -16.53 -0.94
CA LEU A 197 -2.79 -15.48 0.06
C LEU A 197 -4.09 -15.51 0.88
N ALA A 198 -4.00 -15.94 2.14
CA ALA A 198 -5.16 -16.05 3.01
C ALA A 198 -4.97 -15.34 4.35
N VAL A 199 -6.04 -14.81 4.93
CA VAL A 199 -6.08 -14.53 6.38
C VAL A 199 -6.56 -15.78 7.10
N VAL A 200 -5.79 -16.25 8.07
CA VAL A 200 -6.04 -17.50 8.82
C VAL A 200 -6.20 -17.20 10.30
N LEU A 201 -7.26 -17.72 10.91
CA LEU A 201 -7.43 -17.86 12.36
C LEU A 201 -7.41 -19.34 12.75
N ASP A 202 -6.40 -19.75 13.52
CA ASP A 202 -6.13 -21.14 13.93
C ASP A 202 -5.59 -21.22 15.37
N GLY A 203 -6.36 -20.71 16.33
CA GLY A 203 -5.95 -20.56 17.73
C GLY A 203 -5.54 -21.85 18.46
N GLY A 204 -5.79 -23.02 17.86
CA GLY A 204 -5.14 -24.28 18.23
C GLY A 204 -5.26 -24.64 19.70
N TRP A 205 -4.11 -24.82 20.37
CA TRP A 205 -4.06 -25.17 21.80
C TRP A 205 -4.23 -23.97 22.74
N ALA A 206 -4.16 -22.73 22.24
CA ALA A 206 -4.27 -21.52 23.08
C ALA A 206 -5.70 -21.24 23.57
N GLY A 207 -6.69 -21.95 23.04
CA GLY A 207 -8.10 -21.78 23.39
C GLY A 207 -8.94 -21.34 22.20
N THR A 208 -10.24 -21.15 22.44
CA THR A 208 -11.15 -20.61 21.41
C THR A 208 -10.78 -19.16 21.13
N GLN A 209 -10.61 -18.85 19.84
CA GLN A 209 -10.45 -17.48 19.36
C GLN A 209 -11.58 -17.14 18.39
N ILE A 210 -12.05 -15.89 18.44
CA ILE A 210 -13.00 -15.33 17.47
C ILE A 210 -12.52 -13.95 17.05
N ALA A 211 -12.39 -13.74 15.74
CA ALA A 211 -11.97 -12.48 15.15
C ALA A 211 -13.06 -11.96 14.20
N GLU A 212 -13.38 -10.68 14.29
CA GLU A 212 -14.21 -9.95 13.32
C GLU A 212 -13.29 -9.21 12.37
N ILE A 213 -13.35 -9.53 11.08
CA ILE A 213 -12.59 -8.85 10.02
C ILE A 213 -13.54 -7.88 9.30
N SER A 214 -13.36 -6.58 9.50
CA SER A 214 -14.16 -5.54 8.86
C SER A 214 -13.62 -5.17 7.48
N SER A 215 -12.31 -5.11 7.29
CA SER A 215 -11.70 -4.88 5.98
C SER A 215 -10.27 -5.43 5.89
N LEU A 216 -9.85 -5.81 4.69
CA LEU A 216 -8.45 -6.12 4.37
C LEU A 216 -8.01 -5.28 3.16
N SER A 217 -6.70 -5.09 2.99
CA SER A 217 -6.13 -4.43 1.80
C SER A 217 -4.84 -5.09 1.37
N VAL A 218 -4.67 -5.27 0.07
CA VAL A 218 -3.44 -5.77 -0.58
C VAL A 218 -3.06 -4.74 -1.64
N ASN A 219 -1.89 -4.10 -1.51
CA ASN A 219 -1.44 -3.06 -2.44
C ASN A 219 -2.51 -1.99 -2.71
N ASN A 220 -3.12 -1.45 -1.65
CA ASN A 220 -4.23 -0.50 -1.71
C ASN A 220 -5.55 -1.02 -2.35
N THR A 221 -5.62 -2.29 -2.77
CA THR A 221 -6.88 -2.92 -3.19
C THR A 221 -7.66 -3.32 -1.94
N VAL A 222 -8.67 -2.51 -1.60
CA VAL A 222 -9.46 -2.69 -0.36
C VAL A 222 -10.62 -3.66 -0.57
N TYR A 223 -10.66 -4.69 0.26
CA TYR A 223 -11.77 -5.61 0.44
C TYR A 223 -12.54 -5.21 1.70
N ASN A 224 -13.71 -4.60 1.54
CA ASN A 224 -14.58 -4.23 2.67
C ASN A 224 -15.61 -5.34 2.92
N PHE A 225 -15.53 -5.94 4.11
CA PHE A 225 -16.41 -7.02 4.55
C PHE A 225 -17.52 -6.53 5.47
N ALA A 226 -17.23 -5.50 6.27
CA ALA A 226 -18.24 -4.77 7.01
C ALA A 226 -19.27 -4.22 6.02
N PRO A 227 -20.54 -4.63 6.08
CA PRO A 227 -21.51 -4.20 5.10
C PRO A 227 -21.69 -2.70 5.26
N SER A 228 -21.40 -1.94 4.20
CA SER A 228 -21.54 -0.50 4.26
C SER A 228 -23.03 -0.19 4.45
N PRO A 229 -23.44 0.55 5.50
CA PRO A 229 -24.83 0.94 5.66
C PRO A 229 -25.33 1.66 4.41
N PRO A 230 -26.62 1.54 4.06
CA PRO A 230 -27.19 2.28 2.95
C PRO A 230 -26.93 3.77 3.15
N THR A 231 -26.38 4.42 2.13
CA THR A 231 -26.03 5.86 2.15
C THR A 231 -27.11 6.71 1.47
N ASN A 232 -28.01 6.08 0.73
CA ASN A 232 -29.11 6.76 0.05
C ASN A 232 -30.37 5.88 -0.05
N LYS A 233 -31.53 6.52 -0.19
CA LYS A 233 -32.83 5.85 -0.12
C LYS A 233 -33.10 4.92 -1.30
N GLU A 234 -32.38 5.06 -2.42
CA GLU A 234 -32.57 4.20 -3.59
C GLU A 234 -31.96 2.81 -3.36
N GLN A 235 -30.84 2.71 -2.63
CA GLN A 235 -30.25 1.42 -2.24
C GLN A 235 -31.19 0.55 -1.41
N CYS A 236 -32.09 1.15 -0.62
CA CYS A 236 -33.11 0.43 0.12
C CYS A 236 -34.27 -0.09 -0.74
N LYS A 237 -34.55 0.55 -1.88
CA LYS A 237 -35.74 0.26 -2.70
C LYS A 237 -35.58 -1.01 -3.52
N LYS A 238 -36.69 -1.46 -4.11
CA LYS A 238 -36.76 -2.61 -5.05
C LYS A 238 -36.15 -3.92 -4.50
N GLY A 239 -36.12 -4.08 -3.17
CA GLY A 239 -35.56 -5.25 -2.50
C GLY A 239 -34.11 -5.08 -2.00
N GLY A 240 -33.41 -4.01 -2.37
CA GLY A 240 -32.03 -3.77 -1.93
C GLY A 240 -31.84 -3.66 -0.42
N TRP A 241 -32.88 -3.27 0.33
CA TRP A 241 -32.87 -3.35 1.81
C TRP A 241 -32.50 -4.74 2.35
N ALA A 242 -32.84 -5.82 1.63
CA ALA A 242 -32.59 -7.20 2.05
C ALA A 242 -31.18 -7.69 1.71
N THR A 243 -30.37 -6.91 0.98
CA THR A 243 -28.95 -7.23 0.74
C THR A 243 -28.03 -6.66 1.83
N PHE A 244 -28.55 -5.80 2.72
CA PHE A 244 -27.81 -5.33 3.88
C PHE A 244 -27.99 -6.32 5.03
N ILE A 245 -26.88 -6.97 5.38
CA ILE A 245 -26.78 -7.91 6.52
C ILE A 245 -26.34 -7.21 7.82
N ASN A 246 -25.77 -6.00 7.74
CA ASN A 246 -25.68 -5.06 8.86
C ASN A 246 -25.50 -3.61 8.37
N PRO A 247 -26.31 -2.65 8.84
CA PRO A 247 -27.61 -2.85 9.49
C PRO A 247 -28.51 -3.81 8.71
N ALA A 248 -29.03 -4.84 9.38
CA ALA A 248 -30.06 -5.71 8.84
C ALA A 248 -31.41 -5.01 9.01
N PHE A 249 -32.18 -4.89 7.93
CA PHE A 249 -33.46 -4.18 7.97
C PHE A 249 -34.63 -5.14 7.94
N LYS A 250 -35.65 -4.88 8.76
CA LYS A 250 -36.87 -5.70 8.78
C LYS A 250 -37.67 -5.61 7.48
N ASN A 251 -37.57 -4.47 6.78
CA ASN A 251 -38.24 -4.19 5.52
C ASN A 251 -37.66 -2.92 4.86
N GLN A 252 -38.15 -2.59 3.66
CA GLN A 252 -37.76 -1.39 2.92
C GLN A 252 -37.95 -0.08 3.69
N GLY A 253 -39.03 0.04 4.47
CA GLY A 253 -39.33 1.25 5.24
C GLY A 253 -38.34 1.49 6.37
N ASP A 254 -37.91 0.41 7.03
CA ASP A 254 -36.88 0.42 8.08
C ASP A 254 -35.54 0.92 7.53
N CYS A 255 -35.11 0.37 6.38
CA CYS A 255 -33.94 0.84 5.64
C CYS A 255 -34.03 2.31 5.22
N VAL A 256 -35.15 2.72 4.62
CA VAL A 256 -35.35 4.12 4.20
C VAL A 256 -35.40 5.07 5.40
N SER A 257 -35.91 4.63 6.55
CA SER A 257 -35.92 5.39 7.82
C SER A 257 -34.52 5.58 8.38
N PHE A 258 -33.73 4.50 8.45
CA PHE A 258 -32.32 4.57 8.84
C PHE A 258 -31.54 5.58 7.98
N VAL A 259 -31.66 5.50 6.65
CA VAL A 259 -31.03 6.49 5.75
C VAL A 259 -31.58 7.89 5.97
N ALA A 260 -32.90 8.06 6.11
CA ALA A 260 -33.53 9.37 6.27
C ALA A 260 -33.14 10.10 7.57
N THR A 261 -32.56 9.38 8.52
CA THR A 261 -32.19 9.88 9.85
C THR A 261 -30.67 9.89 10.08
N ASP A 262 -29.87 9.64 9.04
CA ASP A 262 -28.40 9.47 9.12
C ASP A 262 -28.00 8.42 10.19
N GLY A 263 -28.74 7.31 10.23
CA GLY A 263 -28.53 6.20 11.18
C GLY A 263 -29.06 6.41 12.59
N LYS A 264 -29.67 7.56 12.91
CA LYS A 264 -30.22 7.85 14.27
C LYS A 264 -31.43 7.00 14.63
N ASN A 265 -32.19 6.53 13.64
CA ASN A 265 -33.19 5.48 13.84
C ASN A 265 -32.53 4.12 13.57
N PRO A 266 -32.13 3.36 14.62
CA PRO A 266 -31.53 2.05 14.42
C PRO A 266 -32.54 1.08 13.77
N PRO A 267 -32.06 0.06 13.04
CA PRO A 267 -32.93 -0.98 12.50
C PRO A 267 -33.56 -1.80 13.62
N ASN A 268 -34.79 -2.27 13.40
CA ASN A 268 -35.45 -3.23 14.29
C ASN A 268 -35.55 -4.60 13.61
N GLY A 269 -34.40 -5.08 13.10
CA GLY A 269 -34.23 -6.39 12.46
C GLY A 269 -34.29 -7.54 13.45
#